data_AF-A0A366XFG7-F1
#
_entry.id   AF-A0A366XFG7-F1
#
_cell.length_a   1.000
_cell.length_b   1.000
_cell.length_c   1.000
_cell.angle_alpha   90.00
_cell.angle_beta   90.00
_cell.angle_gamma   90.00
#
_symmetry.space_group_name_H-M   'P 1'
#
loop_
_entity.id
_entity.type
_entity.pdbx_description
1 polymer ?
#
loop_
_entity_poly.entity_id
_entity_poly.type
_entity_poly.pdbx_seq_one_letter_code
_entity_poly.pdbx_strand_id
1 'polypeptide(L)'
;MSNINFGLVITAEQKAAQILIARIEVVKAECRQRIFAAASQTTQMNLTAASSADRLLPEQKAMWAAALQWVDDMRAACPPLIADPNADYTLDSVWPALPDGVAALVAQF
;
A
#
# COMPACT_ATOMS: atom_id res chain seq x y z
N MET A 1 -18.64 -49.68 2.79
CA MET A 1 -19.11 -48.37 3.29
C MET A 1 -17.88 -47.50 3.45
N SER A 2 -17.63 -46.57 2.53
CA SER A 2 -16.45 -45.69 2.62
C SER A 2 -16.67 -44.69 3.75
N ASN A 3 -15.83 -44.77 4.79
CA ASN A 3 -15.77 -43.75 5.83
C ASN A 3 -15.24 -42.46 5.20
N ILE A 4 -16.13 -41.48 5.02
CA ILE A 4 -15.72 -40.11 4.71
C ILE A 4 -14.87 -39.63 5.89
N ASN A 5 -13.62 -39.26 5.63
CA ASN A 5 -12.74 -38.70 6.63
C ASN A 5 -13.12 -37.22 6.85
N PHE A 6 -13.93 -36.97 7.88
CA PHE A 6 -14.38 -35.62 8.25
C PHE A 6 -13.24 -34.68 8.69
N GLY A 7 -12.03 -35.20 8.94
CA GLY A 7 -10.84 -34.39 9.19
C GLY A 7 -10.31 -33.62 7.98
N LEU A 8 -10.83 -33.90 6.77
CA LEU A 8 -10.48 -33.20 5.53
C LEU A 8 -11.56 -32.22 5.05
N VAL A 9 -12.65 -32.04 5.81
CA VAL A 9 -13.73 -31.12 5.47
C VAL A 9 -13.34 -29.71 5.91
N ILE A 10 -12.81 -28.91 4.97
CA ILE A 10 -12.67 -27.46 5.18
C ILE A 10 -14.09 -26.88 5.26
N THR A 11 -14.41 -26.23 6.37
CA THR A 11 -15.73 -25.60 6.55
C THR A 11 -15.86 -24.39 5.62
N ALA A 12 -17.09 -24.01 5.29
CA ALA A 12 -17.35 -22.80 4.52
C ALA A 12 -16.74 -21.55 5.19
N GLU A 13 -16.74 -21.51 6.52
CA GLU A 13 -16.11 -20.46 7.33
C GLU A 13 -14.59 -20.43 7.17
N GLN A 14 -13.92 -21.59 7.24
CA GLN A 14 -12.47 -21.68 7.02
C GLN A 14 -12.08 -21.23 5.62
N LYS A 15 -12.87 -21.60 4.61
CA LYS A 15 -12.64 -21.15 3.22
C LYS A 15 -12.83 -19.63 3.08
N ALA A 16 -13.87 -19.07 3.68
CA ALA A 16 -14.11 -17.63 3.68
C ALA A 16 -12.97 -16.87 4.36
N ALA A 17 -12.47 -17.38 5.50
CA ALA A 17 -11.32 -16.80 6.20
C ALA A 17 -10.05 -16.84 5.33
N GLN A 18 -9.77 -17.94 4.64
CA GLN A 18 -8.62 -18.06 3.74
C GLN A 18 -8.70 -17.06 2.57
N ILE A 19 -9.89 -16.90 1.97
CA ILE A 19 -10.11 -15.92 0.89
C ILE A 19 -9.87 -14.50 1.39
N LEU A 20 -10.36 -14.16 2.60
CA LEU A 20 -10.13 -12.85 3.19
C LEU A 20 -8.65 -12.60 3.47
N ILE A 21 -7.92 -13.58 4.02
CA ILE A 21 -6.48 -13.48 4.26
C ILE A 21 -5.73 -13.23 2.95
N ALA A 22 -6.01 -14.03 1.91
CA ALA A 22 -5.40 -13.85 0.60
C ALA A 22 -5.71 -12.46 0.02
N ARG A 23 -6.95 -11.97 0.18
CA ARG A 23 -7.33 -10.61 -0.25
C ARG A 23 -6.56 -9.52 0.49
N ILE A 24 -6.42 -9.65 1.82
CA ILE A 24 -5.63 -8.71 2.64
C ILE A 24 -4.19 -8.65 2.13
N GLU A 25 -3.58 -9.80 1.85
CA GLU A 25 -2.20 -9.88 1.40
C GLU A 25 -2.00 -9.20 0.03
N VAL A 26 -2.83 -9.51 -0.96
CA VAL A 26 -2.67 -8.94 -2.31
C VAL A 26 -2.95 -7.44 -2.37
N VAL A 27 -3.96 -6.94 -1.65
CA VAL A 27 -4.26 -5.49 -1.62
C VAL A 27 -3.13 -4.72 -0.93
N LYS A 28 -2.62 -5.23 0.19
CA LYS A 28 -1.48 -4.59 0.89
C LYS A 28 -0.19 -4.68 0.09
N ALA A 29 0.02 -5.76 -0.66
CA ALA A 29 1.16 -5.90 -1.56
C ALA A 29 1.09 -4.85 -2.69
N GLU A 30 -0.08 -4.67 -3.31
CA GLU A 30 -0.30 -3.66 -4.35
C GLU A 30 -0.05 -2.23 -3.82
N CYS A 31 -0.63 -1.89 -2.67
CA CYS A 31 -0.40 -0.60 -2.01
C CYS A 31 1.09 -0.31 -1.82
N ARG A 32 1.83 -1.31 -1.31
CA ARG A 32 3.27 -1.23 -1.11
C ARG A 32 4.03 -1.05 -2.43
N GLN A 33 3.69 -1.82 -3.46
CA GLN A 33 4.32 -1.72 -4.78
C GLN A 33 4.14 -0.33 -5.37
N ARG A 34 2.94 0.25 -5.28
CA ARG A 34 2.64 1.60 -5.75
C ARG A 34 3.44 2.67 -5.01
N ILE A 35 3.55 2.57 -3.68
CA ILE A 35 4.39 3.46 -2.87
C ILE A 35 5.87 3.37 -3.31
N PHE A 36 6.38 2.15 -3.55
CA PHE A 36 7.75 1.97 -4.01
C PHE A 36 7.98 2.37 -5.47
N ALA A 37 6.96 2.31 -6.31
CA ALA A 37 7.00 2.83 -7.67
C ALA A 37 7.14 4.36 -7.68
N ALA A 38 6.52 5.05 -6.72
CA ALA A 38 6.65 6.50 -6.56
C ALA A 38 8.03 6.92 -6.03
N ALA A 39 8.57 6.18 -5.06
CA ALA A 39 9.91 6.42 -4.52
C ALA A 39 10.54 5.10 -4.04
N SER A 40 11.73 4.79 -4.55
CA SER A 40 12.47 3.59 -4.12
C SER A 40 12.74 3.60 -2.61
N GLN A 41 12.96 2.43 -2.01
CA GLN A 41 13.31 2.34 -0.60
C GLN A 41 14.58 3.16 -0.26
N THR A 42 15.58 3.15 -1.14
CA THR A 42 16.79 3.96 -0.97
C THR A 42 16.49 5.45 -0.99
N THR A 43 15.67 5.92 -1.95
CA THR A 43 15.25 7.33 -2.03
C THR A 43 14.47 7.74 -0.78
N GLN A 44 13.54 6.91 -0.30
CA GLN A 44 12.80 7.18 0.94
C GLN A 44 13.73 7.30 2.16
N MET A 45 14.75 6.45 2.25
CA MET A 45 15.75 6.50 3.32
C MET A 45 16.60 7.78 3.23
N ASN A 46 17.04 8.15 2.02
CA ASN A 46 17.80 9.38 1.78
C ASN A 46 16.99 10.63 2.15
N LEU A 47 15.72 10.70 1.73
CA LEU A 47 14.80 11.79 2.09
C LEU A 47 14.57 11.88 3.60
N THR A 48 14.37 10.73 4.26
CA THR A 48 14.21 10.67 5.72
C THR A 48 15.46 11.18 6.44
N ALA A 49 16.65 10.76 5.99
CA ALA A 49 17.92 11.19 6.56
C ALA A 49 18.16 12.70 6.33
N ALA A 50 17.88 13.19 5.12
CA ALA A 50 18.01 14.61 4.80
C ALA A 50 17.02 15.47 5.59
N SER A 51 15.77 15.04 5.71
CA SER A 51 14.76 15.71 6.53
C SER A 51 15.17 15.75 8.00
N SER A 52 15.65 14.63 8.55
CA SER A 52 16.06 14.53 9.96
C SER A 52 17.31 15.34 10.28
N ALA A 53 18.19 15.52 9.29
CA ALA A 53 19.39 16.37 9.40
C ALA A 53 19.12 17.85 9.06
N ASP A 54 17.86 18.23 8.86
CA ASP A 54 17.43 19.58 8.46
C ASP A 54 18.05 20.09 7.15
N ARG A 55 18.33 19.19 6.21
CA ARG A 55 18.99 19.48 4.92
C ARG A 55 18.03 19.72 3.76
N LEU A 56 16.73 19.63 4.01
CA LEU A 56 15.70 19.95 3.02
C LEU A 56 15.42 21.46 3.02
N LEU A 57 15.32 22.04 1.83
CA LEU A 57 14.81 23.41 1.64
C LEU A 57 13.34 23.50 2.11
N PRO A 58 12.83 24.69 2.47
CA PRO A 58 11.45 24.85 2.95
C PRO A 58 10.40 24.24 2.01
N GLU A 59 10.55 24.44 0.71
CA GLU A 59 9.68 23.88 -0.32
C GLU A 59 9.78 22.35 -0.40
N GLN A 60 10.98 21.79 -0.23
CA GLN A 60 11.18 20.34 -0.20
C GLN A 60 10.55 19.72 1.05
N LYS A 61 10.58 20.40 2.20
CA LYS A 61 9.89 19.97 3.43
C LYS A 61 8.38 19.93 3.25
N ALA A 62 7.80 20.95 2.61
CA ALA A 62 6.37 20.98 2.31
C ALA A 62 5.98 19.82 1.38
N MET A 63 6.78 19.57 0.34
CA MET A 63 6.56 18.44 -0.58
C MET A 63 6.76 17.09 0.11
N TRP A 64 7.72 16.99 1.02
CA TRP A 64 7.94 15.77 1.81
C TRP A 64 6.75 15.48 2.74
N ALA A 65 6.21 16.50 3.40
CA ALA A 65 4.99 16.36 4.20
C ALA A 65 3.79 15.90 3.35
N ALA A 66 3.63 16.46 2.14
CA ALA A 66 2.58 16.02 1.21
C ALA A 66 2.77 14.57 0.75
N ALA A 67 4.02 14.14 0.50
CA ALA A 67 4.33 12.75 0.17
C ALA A 67 4.00 11.78 1.32
N LEU A 68 4.28 12.16 2.57
CA LEU A 68 3.91 11.36 3.75
C LEU A 68 2.39 11.26 3.91
N GLN A 69 1.65 12.35 3.72
CA GLN A 69 0.20 12.33 3.74
C GLN A 69 -0.35 11.39 2.66
N TRP A 70 0.20 11.45 1.44
CA TRP A 70 -0.19 10.53 0.37
C TRP A 70 0.06 9.06 0.73
N VAL A 71 1.18 8.73 1.40
CA VAL A 71 1.43 7.37 1.89
C VAL A 71 0.37 6.92 2.89
N ASP A 72 -0.08 7.81 3.77
CA ASP A 72 -1.15 7.50 4.72
C ASP A 72 -2.50 7.34 4.02
N ASP A 73 -2.81 8.16 3.03
CA ASP A 73 -4.02 8.03 2.19
C ASP A 73 -4.01 6.71 1.40
N MET A 74 -2.86 6.31 0.84
CA MET A 74 -2.67 5.02 0.16
C MET A 74 -2.97 3.85 1.11
N ARG A 75 -2.53 3.93 2.36
CA ARG A 75 -2.82 2.91 3.38
C ARG A 75 -4.30 2.94 3.79
N ALA A 76 -4.90 4.11 3.87
CA ALA A 76 -6.32 4.30 4.19
C ALA A 76 -7.25 3.80 3.06
N ALA A 77 -6.77 3.70 1.82
CA ALA A 77 -7.51 3.07 0.72
C ALA A 77 -7.59 1.53 0.83
N CYS A 78 -6.70 0.89 1.60
CA CYS A 78 -6.67 -0.57 1.68
C CYS A 78 -7.92 -1.19 2.35
N PRO A 79 -8.41 -0.71 3.52
CA PRO A 79 -9.58 -1.30 4.16
C PRO A 79 -10.84 -1.41 3.28
N PRO A 80 -11.30 -0.36 2.55
CA PRO A 80 -12.47 -0.52 1.68
C PRO A 80 -12.23 -1.48 0.52
N LEU A 81 -11.02 -1.48 -0.06
CA LEU A 81 -10.64 -2.43 -1.12
C LEU A 81 -10.60 -3.87 -0.61
N ILE A 82 -10.18 -4.10 0.63
CA ILE A 82 -10.21 -5.41 1.27
C ILE A 82 -11.64 -5.86 1.56
N ALA A 83 -12.49 -4.92 2.03
CA ALA A 83 -13.85 -5.23 2.48
C ALA A 83 -14.79 -5.61 1.33
N ASP A 84 -14.65 -5.00 0.14
CA ASP A 84 -15.43 -5.34 -1.04
C ASP A 84 -14.71 -6.38 -1.90
N PRO A 85 -15.19 -7.64 -2.00
CA PRO A 85 -14.55 -8.68 -2.82
C PRO A 85 -14.52 -8.38 -4.33
N ASN A 86 -15.39 -7.49 -4.80
CA ASN A 86 -15.52 -7.14 -6.22
C ASN A 86 -14.72 -5.89 -6.59
N ALA A 87 -14.20 -5.14 -5.61
CA ALA A 87 -13.36 -3.98 -5.89
C ALA A 87 -12.07 -4.44 -6.58
N ASP A 88 -11.77 -3.81 -7.71
CA ASP A 88 -10.55 -4.05 -8.47
C ASP A 88 -9.43 -3.14 -7.94
N TYR A 89 -8.60 -3.70 -7.06
CA TYR A 89 -7.46 -3.01 -6.47
C TYR A 89 -6.32 -2.77 -7.46
N THR A 90 -6.39 -3.29 -8.70
CA THR A 90 -5.35 -3.08 -9.73
C THR A 90 -5.58 -1.81 -10.54
N LEU A 91 -6.76 -1.19 -10.44
CA LEU A 91 -7.09 0.05 -11.15
C LEU A 91 -6.42 1.25 -10.50
N ASP A 92 -5.73 2.08 -11.29
CA ASP A 92 -5.11 3.31 -10.77
C ASP A 92 -6.13 4.28 -10.15
N SER A 93 -7.36 4.29 -10.67
CA SER A 93 -8.44 5.17 -10.22
C SER A 93 -8.94 4.90 -8.79
N VAL A 94 -8.63 3.73 -8.21
CA VAL A 94 -9.04 3.42 -6.82
C VAL A 94 -8.00 3.87 -5.80
N TRP A 95 -6.84 4.34 -6.25
CA TRP A 95 -5.75 4.79 -5.39
C TRP A 95 -5.63 6.32 -5.43
N PRO A 96 -5.22 6.96 -4.33
CA PRO A 96 -4.87 8.38 -4.32
C PRO A 96 -3.82 8.72 -5.38
N ALA A 97 -4.05 9.79 -6.13
CA ALA A 97 -3.06 10.32 -7.06
C ALA A 97 -1.83 10.86 -6.31
N LEU A 98 -0.64 10.65 -6.88
CA LEU A 98 0.59 11.22 -6.34
C LEU A 98 0.51 12.76 -6.40
N PRO A 99 0.77 13.48 -5.30
CA PRO A 99 0.71 14.94 -5.31
C PRO A 99 1.73 15.55 -6.28
N ASP A 100 1.32 16.65 -6.92
CA ASP A 100 2.18 17.41 -7.83
C ASP A 100 3.49 17.81 -7.14
N GLY A 101 4.60 17.70 -7.86
CA GLY A 101 5.93 18.05 -7.36
C GLY A 101 6.63 16.96 -6.54
N VAL A 102 5.92 15.94 -6.03
CA VAL A 102 6.57 14.84 -5.29
C VAL A 102 7.55 14.07 -6.18
N ALA A 103 7.19 13.79 -7.43
CA ALA A 103 8.10 13.13 -8.38
C ALA A 103 9.39 13.95 -8.62
N ALA A 104 9.29 15.29 -8.66
CA ALA A 104 10.44 16.16 -8.82
C ALA A 104 11.32 16.22 -7.56
N LEU A 105 10.72 16.11 -6.36
CA LEU A 105 11.46 15.94 -5.11
C LEU A 105 12.21 14.60 -5.11
N VAL A 106 11.53 13.50 -5.44
CA VAL A 106 12.12 12.15 -5.49
C VAL A 106 13.30 12.09 -6.45
N ALA A 107 13.22 12.74 -7.62
CA ALA A 107 14.31 12.75 -8.59
C ALA A 107 15.61 13.43 -8.10
N GLN A 108 15.55 14.16 -6.97
CA GLN A 108 16.72 14.79 -6.35
C GLN A 108 17.44 13.88 -5.33
N PHE A 109 16.89 12.70 -5.00
CA PHE A 109 17.33 11.83 -3.89
C PHE A 109 17.44 10.34 -4.22
#